data_AF-A0A2V7FA09-F1
#
_entry.id   AF-A0A2V7FA09-F1
#
_cell.length_a   1.000
_cell.length_b   1.000
_cell.length_c   1.000
_cell.angle_alpha   90.00
_cell.angle_beta   90.00
_cell.angle_gamma   90.00
#
_symmetry.space_group_name_H-M   'P 1'
#
loop_
_entity.id
_entity.type
_entity.pdbx_description
1 polymer ?
#
loop_
_entity_poly.entity_id
_entity_poly.type
_entity_poly.pdbx_seq_one_letter_code
_entity_poly.pdbx_strand_id
1 'polypeptide(L)'
;MYAIPPRLEVAPEPQLTGVSCPDCGGSLSVEPEGKRADLVFKCRVGHTYSVTELLVAKEERLHARLWTAYTAMMELEALLHDLAAREANEDGRQRYAQRGEVARRQAGRLRRLIEDDTPLTLPAEGDAT
;
A
#
# COMPACT_ATOMS: atom_id res chain seq x y z
N MET A 1 4.37 -4.43 -18.55
CA MET A 1 2.95 -4.02 -18.53
C MET A 1 2.91 -2.58 -18.07
N TYR A 2 2.25 -1.69 -18.81
CA TYR A 2 2.23 -0.26 -18.49
C TYR A 2 1.22 0.05 -17.38
N ALA A 3 1.55 1.00 -16.49
CA ALA A 3 0.59 1.50 -15.50
C ALA A 3 -0.58 2.23 -16.17
N ILE A 4 -0.31 2.96 -17.25
CA ILE A 4 -1.31 3.50 -18.18
C ILE A 4 -0.84 3.12 -19.60
N PRO A 5 -1.62 2.34 -20.36
CA PRO A 5 -1.24 1.94 -21.72
C PRO A 5 -1.03 3.13 -22.65
N PRO A 6 0.01 3.11 -23.50
CA PRO A 6 0.21 4.16 -24.50
C PRO A 6 -0.91 4.13 -25.54
N ARG A 7 -1.31 5.32 -26.05
CA ARG A 7 -2.38 5.51 -27.04
C ARG A 7 -3.79 5.15 -26.55
N LEU A 8 -4.12 5.49 -25.31
CA LEU A 8 -5.45 5.26 -24.74
C LEU A 8 -6.57 5.98 -25.51
N GLU A 9 -6.29 7.17 -26.04
CA GLU A 9 -7.25 8.05 -26.74
C GLU A 9 -7.88 7.43 -27.99
N VAL A 10 -7.22 6.44 -28.59
CA VAL A 10 -7.67 5.75 -29.82
C VAL A 10 -8.06 4.30 -29.55
N ALA A 11 -8.04 3.87 -28.29
CA ALA A 11 -8.45 2.52 -27.92
C ALA A 11 -9.98 2.38 -27.97
N PRO A 12 -10.52 1.36 -28.66
CA PRO A 12 -11.97 1.18 -28.78
C PRO A 12 -12.63 0.58 -27.52
N GLU A 13 -11.83 0.04 -26.61
CA GLU A 13 -12.28 -0.68 -25.40
C GLU A 13 -11.39 -0.32 -24.20
N PRO A 14 -11.89 -0.49 -22.95
CA PRO A 14 -11.07 -0.34 -21.76
C PRO A 14 -9.79 -1.18 -21.82
N GLN A 15 -8.66 -0.56 -21.50
CA GLN A 15 -7.36 -1.23 -21.59
C GLN A 15 -6.89 -1.70 -20.22
N LEU A 16 -6.37 -2.92 -20.14
CA LEU A 16 -5.83 -3.46 -18.89
C LEU A 16 -4.57 -2.70 -18.47
N THR A 17 -4.49 -2.33 -17.19
CA THR A 17 -3.34 -1.67 -16.60
C THR A 17 -2.46 -2.63 -15.81
N GLY A 18 -1.23 -2.20 -15.54
CA GLY A 18 -0.35 -2.81 -14.53
C GLY A 18 -0.66 -2.36 -13.10
N VAL A 19 -1.78 -1.68 -12.86
CA VAL A 19 -2.16 -1.14 -11.56
C VAL A 19 -3.29 -1.99 -10.97
N SER A 20 -3.12 -2.40 -9.71
CA SER A 20 -4.15 -3.12 -8.96
C SER A 20 -5.14 -2.18 -8.29
N CYS A 21 -6.33 -2.66 -8.01
CA CYS A 21 -7.33 -1.97 -7.19
C CYS A 21 -6.81 -1.86 -5.73
N PRO A 22 -6.83 -0.66 -5.12
CA PRO A 22 -6.38 -0.49 -3.74
C PRO A 22 -7.23 -1.29 -2.73
N ASP A 23 -8.53 -1.47 -3.02
CA ASP A 23 -9.49 -2.07 -2.10
C ASP A 23 -9.51 -3.60 -2.16
N CYS A 24 -9.55 -4.18 -3.37
CA CYS A 24 -9.67 -5.63 -3.53
C CYS A 24 -8.44 -6.32 -4.15
N GLY A 25 -7.43 -5.57 -4.60
CA GLY A 25 -6.21 -6.12 -5.20
C GLY A 25 -6.34 -6.64 -6.64
N GLY A 26 -7.55 -6.67 -7.22
CA GLY A 26 -7.76 -7.09 -8.62
C GLY A 26 -7.23 -6.07 -9.63
N SER A 27 -6.91 -6.49 -10.86
CA SER A 27 -6.40 -5.59 -11.89
C SER A 27 -7.43 -4.52 -12.30
N LEU A 28 -6.94 -3.30 -12.57
CA LEU A 28 -7.76 -2.20 -13.10
C LEU A 28 -7.66 -2.15 -14.63
N SER A 29 -8.80 -1.88 -15.28
CA SER A 29 -8.82 -1.35 -16.65
C SER A 29 -8.92 0.16 -16.62
N VAL A 30 -8.44 0.83 -17.66
CA VAL A 30 -8.53 2.28 -17.81
C VAL A 30 -9.11 2.64 -19.18
N GLU A 31 -9.93 3.68 -19.20
CA GLU A 31 -10.50 4.27 -20.42
C GLU A 31 -10.57 5.80 -20.29
N PRO A 32 -10.54 6.54 -21.41
CA PRO A 32 -10.81 7.98 -21.40
C PRO A 32 -12.25 8.28 -20.99
N GLU A 33 -12.48 9.36 -20.25
CA GLU A 33 -13.81 9.85 -19.88
C GLU A 33 -14.08 11.24 -20.49
N GLY A 34 -15.13 11.33 -21.30
CA GLY A 34 -15.58 12.59 -21.87
C GLY A 34 -14.67 13.15 -22.98
N LYS A 35 -14.66 14.49 -23.12
CA LYS A 35 -13.93 15.22 -24.18
C LYS A 35 -12.62 15.85 -23.69
N ARG A 36 -12.48 16.01 -22.38
CA ARG A 36 -11.22 16.40 -21.72
C ARG A 36 -10.48 15.08 -21.46
N ALA A 37 -9.16 15.06 -21.52
CA ALA A 37 -8.37 13.82 -21.48
C ALA A 37 -8.34 13.14 -20.09
N ASP A 38 -9.47 13.13 -19.39
CA ASP A 38 -9.65 12.57 -18.07
C ASP A 38 -9.69 11.05 -18.18
N LEU A 39 -9.19 10.35 -17.17
CA LEU A 39 -9.08 8.89 -17.16
C LEU A 39 -9.92 8.30 -16.04
N VAL A 40 -10.66 7.24 -16.36
CA VAL A 40 -11.40 6.46 -15.37
C VAL A 40 -10.82 5.06 -15.29
N PHE A 41 -10.54 4.64 -14.06
CA PHE A 41 -10.04 3.32 -13.73
C PHE A 41 -11.16 2.49 -13.13
N LYS A 42 -11.38 1.28 -13.66
CA LYS A 42 -12.43 0.36 -13.21
C LYS A 42 -11.86 -0.98 -12.82
N CYS A 43 -12.28 -1.47 -11.66
CA CYS A 43 -12.00 -2.82 -11.22
C CYS A 43 -13.11 -3.77 -11.68
N ARG A 44 -12.75 -5.04 -11.90
CA ARG A 44 -13.70 -6.10 -12.28
C ARG A 44 -14.88 -6.28 -11.32
N VAL A 45 -14.72 -5.90 -10.05
CA VAL A 45 -15.77 -6.04 -9.01
C VAL A 45 -16.57 -4.75 -8.77
N GLY A 46 -16.31 -3.67 -9.53
CA GLY A 46 -17.13 -2.46 -9.54
C GLY A 46 -16.50 -1.19 -8.93
N HIS A 47 -15.34 -1.28 -8.26
CA HIS A 47 -14.64 -0.06 -7.80
C HIS A 47 -14.21 0.79 -8.98
N THR A 48 -14.49 2.09 -8.91
CA THR A 48 -14.21 3.07 -9.96
C THR A 48 -13.48 4.26 -9.37
N TYR A 49 -12.48 4.79 -10.07
CA TYR A 49 -11.65 5.89 -9.61
C TYR A 49 -11.32 6.83 -10.77
N SER A 50 -11.34 8.13 -10.52
CA SER A 50 -10.55 9.12 -11.28
C SER A 50 -9.04 8.94 -11.01
N VAL A 51 -8.20 9.68 -11.75
CA VAL A 51 -6.74 9.68 -11.51
C VAL A 51 -6.42 10.14 -10.07
N THR A 52 -7.04 11.24 -9.63
CA THR A 52 -6.85 11.84 -8.31
C THR A 52 -7.24 10.86 -7.21
N GLU A 53 -8.45 10.31 -7.29
CA GLU A 53 -8.96 9.35 -6.30
C GLU A 53 -8.10 8.08 -6.25
N LEU A 54 -7.64 7.59 -7.41
CA LEU A 54 -6.78 6.40 -7.44
C LEU A 54 -5.43 6.66 -6.76
N LEU A 55 -4.82 7.83 -6.99
CA LEU A 55 -3.55 8.19 -6.37
C LEU A 55 -3.69 8.29 -4.84
N VAL A 56 -4.69 9.04 -4.37
CA VAL A 56 -4.98 9.17 -2.93
C VAL A 56 -5.23 7.80 -2.30
N ALA A 57 -6.11 6.99 -2.88
CA ALA A 57 -6.43 5.66 -2.37
C ALA A 57 -5.19 4.73 -2.37
N LYS A 58 -4.28 4.88 -3.32
CA LYS A 58 -3.03 4.11 -3.37
C LYS A 58 -2.10 4.48 -2.23
N GLU A 59 -1.93 5.77 -1.95
CA GLU A 59 -1.09 6.28 -0.87
C GLU A 59 -1.66 5.93 0.49
N GLU A 60 -2.95 6.17 0.73
CA GLU A 60 -3.63 5.81 1.98
C GLU A 60 -3.50 4.31 2.28
N ARG A 61 -3.71 3.47 1.25
CA ARG A 61 -3.61 2.02 1.43
C ARG A 61 -2.16 1.55 1.58
N LEU A 62 -1.18 2.21 0.98
CA LEU A 62 0.23 1.94 1.22
C LEU A 62 0.58 2.24 2.68
N HIS A 63 0.24 3.45 3.14
CA HIS A 63 0.48 3.90 4.52
C HIS A 63 -0.17 2.96 5.55
N ALA A 64 -1.44 2.56 5.33
CA ALA A 64 -2.12 1.61 6.20
C ALA A 64 -1.43 0.22 6.25
N ARG A 65 -0.91 -0.26 5.12
CA ARG A 65 -0.16 -1.54 5.07
C ARG A 65 1.16 -1.46 5.82
N LEU A 66 1.86 -0.33 5.72
CA LEU A 66 3.12 -0.11 6.44
C LEU A 66 2.87 -0.10 7.95
N TRP A 67 1.83 0.60 8.40
CA TRP A 67 1.42 0.59 9.81
C TRP A 67 1.03 -0.82 10.27
N THR A 68 0.27 -1.55 9.47
CA THR A 68 -0.08 -2.95 9.77
C THR A 68 1.18 -3.82 9.95
N ALA A 69 2.16 -3.70 9.05
CA ALA A 69 3.41 -4.43 9.14
C ALA A 69 4.24 -4.04 10.38
N TYR A 70 4.30 -2.74 10.71
CA TYR A 70 4.95 -2.25 11.91
C TYR A 70 4.31 -2.82 13.18
N THR A 71 2.97 -2.75 13.28
CA THR A 71 2.22 -3.30 14.42
C THR A 71 2.48 -4.80 14.58
N ALA A 72 2.41 -5.57 13.50
CA ALA A 72 2.69 -7.01 13.55
C ALA A 72 4.12 -7.33 14.02
N MET A 73 5.11 -6.50 13.65
CA MET A 73 6.48 -6.67 14.16
C MET A 73 6.60 -6.34 15.66
N MET A 74 5.89 -5.32 16.14
CA MET A 74 5.86 -4.97 17.56
C MET A 74 5.14 -6.04 18.40
N GLU A 75 4.03 -6.57 17.91
CA GLU A 75 3.31 -7.68 18.54
C GLU A 75 4.18 -8.94 18.61
N LEU A 76 4.88 -9.27 17.52
CA LEU A 76 5.80 -10.41 17.48
C LEU A 76 6.96 -10.23 18.47
N GLU A 77 7.51 -9.02 18.57
CA GLU A 77 8.57 -8.69 19.52
C GLU A 77 8.11 -8.90 20.96
N ALA A 78 6.95 -8.35 21.33
CA ALA A 78 6.36 -8.50 22.66
C ALA A 78 6.09 -9.97 23.00
N LEU A 79 5.52 -10.74 22.07
CA LEU A 79 5.26 -12.16 22.26
C LEU A 79 6.56 -12.94 22.49
N LEU A 80 7.60 -12.69 21.69
CA LEU A 80 8.89 -13.37 21.82
C LEU A 80 9.61 -13.02 23.12
N HIS A 81 9.50 -11.76 23.56
CA HIS A 81 10.00 -11.33 24.86
C HIS A 81 9.34 -12.12 26.00
N ASP A 82 8.02 -12.24 25.99
CA ASP A 82 7.27 -12.98 27.03
C ASP A 82 7.57 -14.48 27.01
N LEU A 83 7.75 -15.07 25.82
CA LEU A 83 8.16 -16.46 25.68
C LEU A 83 9.59 -16.69 26.19
N ALA A 84 10.52 -15.78 25.91
CA ALA A 84 11.89 -15.85 26.45
C ALA A 84 11.90 -15.80 27.99
N ALA A 85 11.03 -15.01 28.61
CA ALA A 85 10.92 -14.93 30.06
C ALA A 85 10.37 -16.23 30.71
N ARG A 86 9.63 -17.04 29.96
CA ARG A 86 9.00 -18.29 30.42
C ARG A 86 9.79 -19.54 30.07
N GLU A 87 10.72 -19.44 29.13
CA GLU A 87 11.48 -20.58 28.63
C GLU A 87 12.55 -21.02 29.65
N ALA A 88 12.58 -22.32 29.94
CA ALA A 88 13.48 -22.93 30.91
C ALA A 88 14.84 -23.31 30.30
N ASN A 89 14.87 -23.60 29.00
CA ASN A 89 16.08 -23.93 28.26
C ASN A 89 16.83 -22.67 27.80
N GLU A 90 18.13 -22.56 28.06
CA GLU A 90 18.93 -21.39 27.68
C GLU A 90 19.00 -21.17 26.17
N ASP A 91 19.19 -22.21 25.36
CA ASP A 91 19.22 -22.10 23.91
C ASP A 91 17.85 -21.61 23.37
N GLY A 92 16.76 -22.08 23.97
CA GLY A 92 15.41 -21.64 23.67
C GLY A 92 15.20 -20.15 23.96
N ARG A 93 15.60 -19.71 25.17
CA ARG A 93 15.57 -18.30 25.57
C ARG A 93 16.33 -17.42 24.59
N GLN A 94 17.56 -17.82 24.23
CA GLN A 94 18.40 -17.07 23.31
C GLN A 94 17.79 -16.98 21.91
N ARG A 95 17.19 -18.06 21.40
CA ARG A 95 16.51 -18.04 20.09
C ARG A 95 15.34 -17.06 20.06
N TYR A 96 14.51 -17.05 21.10
CA TYR A 96 13.40 -16.08 21.19
C TYR A 96 13.90 -14.65 21.31
N ALA A 97 14.88 -14.40 22.19
CA ALA A 97 15.47 -13.08 22.37
C ALA A 97 16.09 -12.54 21.06
N GLN A 98 16.88 -13.35 20.36
CA GLN A 98 17.49 -12.96 19.08
C GLN A 98 16.44 -12.62 18.02
N ARG A 99 15.39 -13.45 17.89
CA ARG A 99 14.33 -13.19 16.90
C ARG A 99 13.51 -11.94 17.25
N GLY A 100 13.28 -11.69 18.54
CA GLY A 100 12.61 -10.49 19.06
C GLY A 100 13.42 -9.24 18.74
N GLU A 101 14.73 -9.26 18.97
CA GLU A 101 15.62 -8.15 18.60
C GLU A 101 15.59 -7.86 17.09
N VAL A 102 15.57 -8.89 16.24
CA VAL A 102 15.39 -8.71 14.79
C VAL A 102 14.06 -8.04 14.47
N ALA A 103 12.96 -8.47 15.08
CA ALA A 103 11.64 -7.86 14.87
C ALA A 103 11.64 -6.38 15.29
N ARG A 104 12.16 -6.07 16.48
CA ARG A 104 12.30 -4.71 17.00
C ARG A 104 13.09 -3.80 16.05
N ARG A 105 14.24 -4.27 15.58
CA ARG A 105 15.10 -3.53 14.65
C ARG A 105 14.41 -3.26 13.31
N GLN A 106 13.68 -4.24 12.79
CA GLN A 106 12.91 -4.09 11.54
C GLN A 106 11.74 -3.13 11.74
N ALA A 107 11.02 -3.20 12.86
CA ALA A 107 9.96 -2.26 13.20
C ALA A 107 10.49 -0.82 13.24
N GLY A 108 11.67 -0.58 13.83
CA GLY A 108 12.30 0.75 13.83
C GLY A 108 12.73 1.26 12.44
N ARG A 109 12.95 0.37 11.46
CA ARG A 109 13.18 0.77 10.05
C ARG A 109 11.87 1.10 9.36
N LEU A 110 10.82 0.29 9.56
CA LEU A 110 9.48 0.57 9.05
C LEU A 110 8.93 1.88 9.61
N ARG A 111 9.15 2.15 10.89
CA ARG A 111 8.70 3.37 11.54
C ARG A 111 9.27 4.62 10.87
N ARG A 112 10.57 4.63 10.60
CA ARG A 112 11.23 5.74 9.86
C ARG A 112 10.65 5.88 8.46
N LEU A 113 10.47 4.76 7.76
CA LEU A 113 9.85 4.80 6.43
C LEU A 113 8.44 5.40 6.48
N ILE A 114 7.62 5.08 7.49
CA ILE A 114 6.30 5.69 7.69
C ILE A 114 6.39 7.19 7.97
N GLU A 115 7.33 7.62 8.80
CA GLU A 115 7.52 9.04 9.15
C GLU A 115 8.04 9.87 7.98
N ASP A 116 8.84 9.26 7.11
CA ASP A 116 9.39 9.88 5.91
C ASP A 116 8.41 9.83 4.71
N ASP A 117 7.36 9.00 4.77
CA ASP A 117 6.37 8.83 3.71
C ASP A 117 5.43 10.05 3.66
N THR A 118 5.73 10.98 2.75
CA THR A 118 4.92 12.19 2.52
C THR A 118 4.03 11.98 1.29
N PRO A 119 2.70 11.89 1.46
CA PRO A 119 1.75 11.73 0.36
C PRO A 119 1.80 12.88 -0.65
N LEU A 120 1.45 12.59 -1.91
CA LEU A 120 1.30 13.58 -2.95
C LEU A 120 0.18 14.56 -2.58
N THR A 121 0.51 15.85 -2.50
CA THR A 121 -0.51 16.89 -2.33
C THR A 121 -1.06 17.27 -3.70
N LEU A 122 -2.29 16.87 -3.98
CA LEU A 122 -3.01 17.25 -5.20
C LEU A 122 -3.89 18.49 -4.93
N PRO A 123 -3.98 19.44 -5.86
CA PRO A 123 -4.92 20.55 -5.74
C PRO A 123 -6.36 20.04 -5.71
N ALA A 124 -7.22 20.67 -4.92
CA ALA A 124 -8.63 20.32 -4.89
C ALA A 124 -9.24 20.48 -6.29
N GLU A 125 -10.01 19.49 -6.74
CA GLU A 125 -10.75 19.55 -8.00
C GLU A 125 -11.80 20.67 -7.89
N GLY A 126 -11.44 21.89 -8.34
CA GLY A 126 -12.30 23.07 -8.24
C GLY A 126 -11.61 24.43 -8.36
N ASP A 127 -10.31 24.54 -8.13
CA ASP A 127 -9.62 25.85 -8.10
C ASP A 127 -9.14 26.37 -9.47
N ALA A 128 -9.45 25.67 -10.56
CA ALA A 128 -9.28 26.19 -11.92
C ALA A 128 -10.56 26.94 -12.35
N THR A 129 -10.81 28.11 -11.74
CA THR A 129 -11.81 29.08 -12.23
C THR A 129 -11.12 30.15 -13.07
#